data_AF-A0A7W1FLX2-F1
#
_entry.id   AF-A0A7W1FLX2-F1
#
_cell.length_a   1.000
_cell.length_b   1.000
_cell.length_c   1.000
_cell.angle_alpha   90.00
_cell.angle_beta   90.00
_cell.angle_gamma   90.00
#
_symmetry.space_group_name_H-M   'P 1'
#
loop_
_entity.id
_entity.type
_entity.pdbx_description
1 polymer ?
#
loop_
_entity_poly.entity_id
_entity_poly.type
_entity_poly.pdbx_seq_one_letter_code
_entity_poly.pdbx_strand_id
1 'polypeptide(L)'
;MSNSRIAETADTQPLTPVGLGMDAASLRQDIHRHLAYTLGRDSHSVSNRYRYMATVLAVRDRLVERWKATHAAYYDADCKRGYYLSMEFLMGRALGNAALNLDIDQQLKRSLHSLGLRLEDLEDCEPDAGLGNGGLGRLAACFMDSCASLQLPVFGYGLRYDYGMFRQRIIGGAQHEEPDNWLVHGHPWELQRPEYSQRVKFGGHTEFYRDANSRMRVNWTATQDVVAVPYDLPIPGYHNGTVNTLRLWRASAPEQFDLAEFNAGDYVAAVEANSSAENISRVLYPNDKSENGKELRLRQQYFLASASLQDIVRRWTAKHGPDFKHFAAKNVMQLNDTHPTIAVAELMRLLMDDHALGWEDAWAITSKCLAYTNHTLLPEALEKWPVGLFKHLLPRLLDIIYEINARFMRAVANKWPGDTERLGRMSIIEEGPHPHVRMAHLAIVGAFSVNGVAALHSDLLKGGLFRDFAE
;
A
#
# COMPACT_ATOMS: atom_id res chain seq x y z
N MET A 1 12.37 -22.48 1.74
CA MET A 1 11.88 -23.67 0.99
C MET A 1 12.29 -23.54 -0.46
N SER A 2 12.96 -24.55 -0.98
CA SER A 2 13.40 -24.64 -2.38
C SER A 2 12.18 -24.68 -3.30
N ASN A 3 11.97 -23.62 -4.10
CA ASN A 3 11.04 -23.69 -5.22
C ASN A 3 11.66 -24.63 -6.25
N SER A 4 11.22 -25.90 -6.26
CA SER A 4 11.45 -26.77 -7.40
C SER A 4 10.79 -26.10 -8.60
N ARG A 5 11.61 -25.55 -9.50
CA ARG A 5 11.15 -25.18 -10.84
C ARG A 5 10.63 -26.47 -11.46
N ILE A 6 9.31 -26.61 -11.52
CA ILE A 6 8.68 -27.60 -12.39
C ILE A 6 9.25 -27.33 -13.78
N ALA A 7 9.86 -28.35 -14.38
CA ALA A 7 10.54 -28.24 -15.66
C ALA A 7 9.62 -27.58 -16.70
N GLU A 8 10.10 -26.52 -17.37
CA GLU A 8 9.44 -25.76 -18.45
C GLU A 8 9.25 -26.59 -19.75
N THR A 9 8.98 -27.89 -19.66
CA THR A 9 8.89 -28.80 -20.82
C THR A 9 7.55 -29.50 -20.96
N ALA A 10 6.58 -29.25 -20.07
CA ALA A 10 5.21 -29.68 -20.27
C ALA A 10 4.43 -28.60 -21.03
N ASP A 11 3.98 -28.94 -22.23
CA ASP A 11 3.10 -28.13 -23.08
C ASP A 11 1.77 -27.92 -22.35
N THR A 12 1.68 -26.87 -21.55
CA THR A 12 0.48 -26.57 -20.76
C THR A 12 -0.57 -26.01 -21.71
N GLN A 13 -1.71 -26.71 -21.84
CA GLN A 13 -2.81 -26.19 -22.64
C GLN A 13 -3.28 -24.86 -22.03
N PRO A 14 -3.40 -23.79 -22.84
CA PRO A 14 -3.88 -22.52 -22.33
C PRO A 14 -5.32 -22.70 -21.84
N LEU A 15 -5.51 -22.48 -20.53
CA LEU A 15 -6.84 -22.43 -19.93
C LEU A 15 -7.59 -21.23 -20.50
N THR A 16 -8.41 -21.46 -21.53
CA THR A 16 -9.26 -20.43 -22.10
C THR A 16 -10.42 -20.19 -21.14
N PRO A 17 -10.59 -18.98 -20.58
CA PRO A 17 -11.72 -18.70 -19.70
C PRO A 17 -13.04 -18.93 -20.44
N VAL A 18 -13.99 -19.61 -19.80
CA VAL A 18 -15.37 -19.67 -20.31
C VAL A 18 -15.96 -18.28 -20.15
N GLY A 19 -16.37 -17.64 -21.26
CA GLY A 19 -16.97 -16.31 -21.22
C GLY A 19 -18.20 -16.30 -20.32
N LEU A 20 -18.25 -15.36 -19.37
CA LEU A 20 -19.34 -15.25 -18.40
C LEU A 20 -20.44 -14.35 -18.95
N GLY A 21 -21.68 -14.85 -19.00
CA GLY A 21 -22.83 -14.06 -19.45
C GLY A 21 -23.13 -12.90 -18.49
N MET A 22 -23.59 -11.76 -19.01
CA MET A 22 -23.92 -10.57 -18.20
C MET A 22 -25.43 -10.44 -17.90
N ASP A 23 -26.26 -11.31 -18.49
CA ASP A 23 -27.71 -11.31 -18.32
C ASP A 23 -28.14 -11.95 -16.98
N ALA A 24 -29.40 -11.70 -16.61
CA ALA A 24 -29.98 -12.19 -15.36
C ALA A 24 -29.98 -13.72 -15.22
N ALA A 25 -30.14 -14.49 -16.30
CA ALA A 25 -30.16 -15.95 -16.22
C ALA A 25 -28.77 -16.51 -15.94
N SER A 26 -27.75 -15.96 -16.62
CA SER A 26 -26.35 -16.28 -16.39
C SER A 26 -25.91 -15.95 -14.96
N LEU A 27 -26.23 -14.75 -14.46
CA LEU A 27 -25.96 -14.35 -13.09
C LEU A 27 -26.62 -15.30 -12.08
N ARG A 28 -27.88 -15.66 -12.29
CA ARG A 28 -28.61 -16.59 -11.42
C ARG A 28 -27.92 -17.94 -11.33
N GLN A 29 -27.47 -18.46 -12.47
CA GLN A 29 -26.78 -19.74 -12.54
C GLN A 29 -25.46 -19.70 -11.75
N ASP A 30 -24.68 -18.64 -11.88
CA ASP A 30 -23.40 -18.50 -11.16
C ASP A 30 -23.61 -18.30 -9.65
N ILE A 31 -24.61 -17.52 -9.25
CA ILE A 31 -24.98 -17.35 -7.84
C ILE A 31 -25.34 -18.72 -7.25
N HIS A 32 -26.18 -19.50 -7.93
CA HIS A 32 -26.53 -20.84 -7.48
C HIS A 32 -25.32 -21.77 -7.44
N ARG A 33 -24.43 -21.70 -8.44
CA ARG A 33 -23.19 -22.48 -8.50
C ARG A 33 -22.29 -22.19 -7.30
N HIS A 34 -22.07 -20.93 -6.95
CA HIS A 34 -21.25 -20.59 -5.78
C HIS A 34 -21.92 -20.99 -4.47
N LEU A 35 -23.23 -20.78 -4.35
CA LEU A 35 -23.97 -21.21 -3.17
C LEU A 35 -23.83 -22.72 -2.95
N ALA A 36 -24.04 -23.52 -4.00
CA ALA A 36 -23.97 -24.97 -3.97
C ALA A 36 -22.55 -25.51 -3.77
N TYR A 37 -21.63 -25.15 -4.66
CA TYR A 37 -20.34 -25.83 -4.76
C TYR A 37 -19.20 -25.09 -4.07
N THR A 38 -19.23 -23.76 -4.01
CA THR A 38 -18.19 -22.99 -3.32
C THR A 38 -18.47 -22.88 -1.83
N LEU A 39 -19.74 -22.68 -1.44
CA LEU A 39 -20.12 -22.45 -0.05
C LEU A 39 -20.75 -23.68 0.62
N GLY A 40 -21.02 -24.75 -0.14
CA GLY A 40 -21.59 -25.99 0.39
C GLY A 40 -22.99 -25.80 0.97
N ARG A 41 -23.81 -24.92 0.38
CA ARG A 41 -25.16 -24.59 0.83
C ARG A 41 -26.20 -24.99 -0.21
N ASP A 42 -27.43 -25.22 0.22
CA ASP A 42 -28.54 -25.59 -0.65
C ASP A 42 -29.72 -24.61 -0.49
N SER A 43 -30.85 -24.95 -1.11
CA SER A 43 -32.09 -24.18 -1.04
C SER A 43 -32.68 -24.08 0.38
N HIS A 44 -32.25 -24.92 1.33
CA HIS A 44 -32.67 -24.82 2.74
C HIS A 44 -31.88 -23.76 3.51
N SER A 45 -30.79 -23.22 2.94
CA SER A 45 -30.04 -22.14 3.56
C SER A 45 -30.83 -20.82 3.53
N VAL A 46 -31.31 -20.41 4.71
CA VAL A 46 -32.03 -19.14 4.92
C VAL A 46 -31.11 -17.96 5.27
N SER A 47 -29.80 -18.19 5.40
CA SER A 47 -28.86 -17.16 5.82
C SER A 47 -28.49 -16.22 4.67
N ASN A 48 -28.84 -14.94 4.80
CA ASN A 48 -28.47 -13.90 3.84
C ASN A 48 -26.96 -13.72 3.69
N ARG A 49 -26.15 -14.10 4.69
CA ARG A 49 -24.69 -14.10 4.59
C ARG A 49 -24.18 -14.97 3.44
N TYR A 50 -24.64 -16.22 3.33
CA TYR A 50 -24.19 -17.11 2.27
C TYR A 50 -24.73 -16.69 0.90
N ARG A 51 -25.94 -16.12 0.86
CA ARG A 51 -26.55 -15.58 -0.36
C ARG A 51 -25.79 -14.34 -0.86
N TYR A 52 -25.41 -13.45 0.05
CA TYR A 52 -24.52 -12.32 -0.20
C TYR A 52 -23.17 -12.80 -0.74
N MET A 53 -22.51 -13.72 -0.03
CA MET A 53 -21.21 -14.27 -0.41
C MET A 53 -21.24 -14.89 -1.82
N ALA A 54 -22.27 -15.70 -2.12
CA ALA A 54 -22.45 -16.29 -3.45
C ALA A 54 -22.66 -15.23 -4.54
N THR A 55 -23.40 -14.16 -4.20
CA THR A 55 -23.63 -13.01 -5.10
C THR A 55 -22.34 -12.26 -5.39
N VAL A 56 -21.55 -11.95 -4.37
CA VAL A 56 -20.25 -11.31 -4.54
C VAL A 56 -19.33 -12.16 -5.40
N LEU A 57 -19.24 -13.47 -5.17
CA LEU A 57 -18.39 -14.36 -5.95
C LEU A 57 -18.78 -14.34 -7.44
N ALA A 58 -20.07 -14.40 -7.76
CA ALA A 58 -20.56 -14.31 -9.14
C ALA A 58 -20.21 -12.97 -9.80
N VAL A 59 -20.32 -11.86 -9.07
CA VAL A 59 -19.94 -10.52 -9.56
C VAL A 59 -18.42 -10.40 -9.72
N ARG A 60 -17.65 -10.89 -8.74
CA ARG A 60 -16.19 -10.87 -8.72
C ARG A 60 -15.58 -11.67 -9.86
N ASP A 61 -16.16 -12.80 -10.24
CA ASP A 61 -15.67 -13.58 -11.39
C ASP A 61 -15.67 -12.75 -12.69
N ARG A 62 -16.70 -11.93 -12.91
CA ARG A 62 -16.79 -10.97 -14.04
C ARG A 62 -15.79 -9.82 -13.93
N LEU A 63 -15.46 -9.38 -12.71
CA LEU A 63 -14.39 -8.42 -12.46
C LEU A 63 -13.03 -9.03 -12.77
N VAL A 64 -12.76 -10.26 -12.31
CA VAL A 64 -11.47 -10.94 -12.47
C VAL A 64 -11.14 -11.17 -13.95
N GLU A 65 -12.12 -11.52 -14.77
CA GLU A 65 -11.95 -11.63 -16.22
C GLU A 65 -11.41 -10.32 -16.83
N ARG A 66 -12.08 -9.20 -16.54
CA ARG A 66 -11.70 -7.84 -17.00
C ARG A 66 -10.41 -7.35 -16.38
N TRP A 67 -10.15 -7.71 -15.13
CA TRP A 67 -8.93 -7.39 -14.40
C TRP A 67 -7.72 -8.05 -15.06
N LYS A 68 -7.81 -9.33 -15.43
CA LYS A 68 -6.78 -10.03 -16.20
C LYS A 68 -6.55 -9.36 -17.56
N ALA A 69 -7.61 -9.01 -18.28
CA ALA A 69 -7.51 -8.33 -19.56
C ALA A 69 -6.83 -6.95 -19.43
N THR A 70 -7.17 -6.19 -18.39
CA THR A 70 -6.55 -4.90 -18.09
C THR A 70 -5.06 -5.06 -17.77
N HIS A 71 -4.69 -6.06 -16.97
CA HIS A 71 -3.29 -6.35 -16.64
C HIS A 71 -2.48 -6.72 -17.88
N ALA A 72 -3.02 -7.59 -18.74
CA ALA A 72 -2.38 -7.98 -19.99
C ALA A 72 -2.21 -6.75 -20.91
N ALA A 73 -3.26 -5.94 -21.10
CA ALA A 73 -3.18 -4.74 -21.92
C ALA A 73 -2.11 -3.75 -21.42
N TYR A 74 -2.06 -3.47 -20.12
CA TYR A 74 -1.01 -2.62 -19.54
C TYR A 74 0.37 -3.24 -19.64
N TYR A 75 0.48 -4.57 -19.52
CA TYR A 75 1.75 -5.28 -19.66
C TYR A 75 2.24 -5.21 -21.11
N ASP A 76 1.41 -5.55 -22.09
CA ASP A 76 1.78 -5.59 -23.51
C ASP A 76 2.09 -4.19 -24.06
N ALA A 77 1.29 -3.19 -23.71
CA ALA A 77 1.48 -1.80 -24.16
C ALA A 77 2.70 -1.10 -23.53
N ASP A 78 3.32 -1.69 -22.50
CA ASP A 78 4.41 -1.06 -21.74
C ASP A 78 4.11 0.37 -21.27
N CYS A 79 2.87 0.61 -20.82
CA CYS A 79 2.44 1.96 -20.47
C CYS A 79 3.19 2.50 -19.25
N LYS A 80 3.34 3.83 -19.17
CA LYS A 80 3.73 4.50 -17.92
C LYS A 80 2.66 4.22 -16.86
N ARG A 81 3.05 3.89 -15.63
CA ARG A 81 2.15 3.56 -14.53
C ARG A 81 2.24 4.56 -13.38
N GLY A 82 1.10 4.86 -12.80
CA GLY A 82 0.99 5.60 -11.54
C GLY A 82 0.84 4.64 -10.36
N TYR A 83 1.48 4.95 -9.23
CA TYR A 83 1.38 4.20 -7.99
C TYR A 83 0.98 5.15 -6.88
N TYR A 84 -0.19 4.96 -6.29
CA TYR A 84 -0.72 5.80 -5.24
C TYR A 84 -0.48 5.14 -3.88
N LEU A 85 0.45 5.68 -3.09
CA LEU A 85 0.78 5.15 -1.76
C LEU A 85 0.01 5.92 -0.71
N SER A 86 -0.84 5.24 0.05
CA SER A 86 -1.66 5.83 1.11
C SER A 86 -1.75 4.90 2.31
N MET A 87 -1.71 5.48 3.51
CA MET A 87 -1.99 4.74 4.74
C MET A 87 -3.48 4.44 4.91
N GLU A 88 -4.36 5.13 4.17
CA GLU A 88 -5.79 4.90 4.26
C GLU A 88 -6.51 4.91 2.90
N PHE A 89 -7.53 4.07 2.81
CA PHE A 89 -8.50 3.98 1.71
C PHE A 89 -9.90 3.74 2.30
N LEU A 90 -10.77 4.76 2.24
CA LEU A 90 -12.16 4.63 2.71
C LEU A 90 -13.06 4.09 1.58
N MET A 91 -12.91 2.80 1.28
CA MET A 91 -13.57 2.14 0.15
C MET A 91 -15.09 2.04 0.33
N GLY A 92 -15.53 1.76 1.56
CA GLY A 92 -16.91 1.45 1.89
C GLY A 92 -17.33 0.06 1.42
N ARG A 93 -18.63 -0.13 1.18
CA ARG A 93 -19.22 -1.35 0.59
C ARG A 93 -19.00 -1.41 -0.92
N ALA A 94 -18.73 -2.60 -1.48
CA ALA A 94 -18.31 -2.76 -2.87
C ALA A 94 -19.37 -3.37 -3.80
N LEU A 95 -20.39 -4.10 -3.30
CA LEU A 95 -21.35 -4.82 -4.15
C LEU A 95 -22.10 -3.89 -5.13
N GLY A 96 -22.74 -2.85 -4.60
CA GLY A 96 -23.47 -1.89 -5.43
C GLY A 96 -22.56 -1.16 -6.43
N ASN A 97 -21.36 -0.77 -5.99
CA ASN A 97 -20.37 -0.11 -6.85
C ASN A 97 -19.91 -1.02 -8.00
N ALA A 98 -19.59 -2.29 -7.70
CA ALA A 98 -19.18 -3.26 -8.70
C ALA A 98 -20.30 -3.56 -9.70
N ALA A 99 -21.54 -3.73 -9.22
CA ALA A 99 -22.69 -3.99 -10.08
C ALA A 99 -22.99 -2.79 -11.01
N LEU A 100 -22.85 -1.57 -10.49
CA LEU A 100 -23.00 -0.34 -11.26
C LEU A 100 -21.92 -0.22 -12.34
N ASN A 101 -20.64 -0.33 -11.97
CA ASN A 101 -19.52 -0.13 -12.88
C ASN A 101 -19.41 -1.23 -13.95
N LEU A 102 -19.91 -2.44 -13.69
CA LEU A 102 -20.02 -3.53 -14.67
C LEU A 102 -21.24 -3.44 -15.59
N ASP A 103 -22.13 -2.46 -15.38
CA ASP A 103 -23.43 -2.35 -16.07
C ASP A 103 -24.34 -3.58 -15.89
N ILE A 104 -24.34 -4.16 -14.67
CA ILE A 104 -25.18 -5.33 -14.34
C ILE A 104 -26.19 -5.08 -13.24
N ASP A 105 -26.26 -3.88 -12.66
CA ASP A 105 -27.18 -3.55 -11.55
C ASP A 105 -28.61 -4.06 -11.79
N GLN A 106 -29.18 -3.74 -12.97
CA GLN A 106 -30.54 -4.17 -13.32
C GLN A 106 -30.66 -5.67 -13.55
N GLN A 107 -29.64 -6.31 -14.15
CA GLN A 107 -29.64 -7.75 -14.39
C GLN A 107 -29.48 -8.53 -13.08
N LEU A 108 -28.66 -8.02 -12.17
CA LEU A 108 -28.45 -8.55 -10.84
C LEU A 108 -29.73 -8.48 -10.01
N LYS A 109 -30.42 -7.32 -10.01
CA LYS A 109 -31.74 -7.16 -9.37
C LYS A 109 -32.76 -8.16 -9.90
N ARG A 110 -32.87 -8.34 -11.22
CA ARG A 110 -33.78 -9.32 -11.84
C ARG A 110 -33.42 -10.77 -11.47
N SER A 111 -32.12 -11.10 -11.47
CA SER A 111 -31.61 -12.41 -11.05
C SER A 111 -31.99 -12.72 -9.61
N LEU A 112 -31.66 -11.82 -8.69
CA LEU A 112 -31.95 -11.95 -7.27
C LEU A 112 -33.45 -12.03 -6.99
N HIS A 113 -34.27 -11.21 -7.65
CA HIS A 113 -35.73 -11.27 -7.51
C HIS A 113 -36.30 -12.63 -7.91
N SER A 114 -35.75 -13.27 -8.96
CA SER A 114 -36.16 -14.62 -9.35
C SER A 114 -35.77 -15.72 -8.34
N LEU A 115 -34.84 -15.42 -7.43
CA LEU A 115 -34.46 -16.25 -6.29
C LEU A 115 -35.21 -15.86 -5.00
N GLY A 116 -36.15 -14.92 -5.06
CA GLY A 116 -36.86 -14.38 -3.90
C GLY A 116 -35.99 -13.50 -3.00
N LEU A 117 -34.96 -12.87 -3.55
CA LEU A 117 -34.02 -12.00 -2.84
C LEU A 117 -34.11 -10.56 -3.35
N ARG A 118 -33.79 -9.61 -2.46
CA ARG A 118 -33.59 -8.20 -2.81
C ARG A 118 -32.10 -7.86 -2.73
N LEU A 119 -31.63 -7.01 -3.63
CA LEU A 119 -30.23 -6.58 -3.61
C LEU A 119 -29.92 -5.80 -2.33
N GLU A 120 -30.83 -4.94 -1.89
CA GLU A 120 -30.64 -4.08 -0.70
C GLU A 120 -30.41 -4.92 0.57
N ASP A 121 -31.16 -6.02 0.73
CA ASP A 121 -31.01 -6.93 1.88
C ASP A 121 -29.62 -7.61 1.91
N LEU A 122 -29.00 -7.80 0.73
CA LEU A 122 -27.65 -8.36 0.62
C LEU A 122 -26.56 -7.29 0.82
N GLU A 123 -26.79 -6.07 0.33
CA GLU A 123 -25.88 -4.93 0.55
C GLU A 123 -25.79 -4.57 2.04
N ASP A 124 -26.87 -4.72 2.81
CA ASP A 124 -26.87 -4.52 4.26
C ASP A 124 -26.14 -5.62 5.03
N CYS A 125 -25.82 -6.75 4.38
CA CYS A 125 -24.95 -7.79 4.95
C CYS A 125 -23.46 -7.49 4.75
N GLU A 126 -23.09 -6.54 3.89
CA GLU A 126 -21.71 -6.19 3.59
C GLU A 126 -21.14 -5.22 4.63
N PRO A 127 -20.10 -5.60 5.38
CA PRO A 127 -19.38 -4.64 6.22
C PRO A 127 -18.58 -3.68 5.34
N ASP A 128 -18.53 -2.40 5.70
CA ASP A 128 -17.57 -1.46 5.14
C ASP A 128 -16.14 -1.95 5.38
N ALA A 129 -15.27 -1.80 4.38
CA ALA A 129 -13.87 -2.17 4.52
C ALA A 129 -13.15 -1.19 5.47
N GLY A 130 -12.71 -1.68 6.63
CA GLY A 130 -11.97 -0.93 7.67
C GLY A 130 -10.54 -0.60 7.24
N LEU A 131 -10.37 0.12 6.12
CA LEU A 131 -9.09 0.41 5.49
C LEU A 131 -8.72 1.90 5.52
N GLY A 132 -9.58 2.74 6.08
CA GLY A 132 -9.36 4.17 6.19
C GLY A 132 -10.31 4.81 7.20
N ASN A 133 -10.08 6.08 7.51
CA ASN A 133 -10.90 6.80 8.48
C ASN A 133 -11.48 8.10 7.89
N GLY A 134 -10.62 9.01 7.43
CA GLY A 134 -11.00 10.38 7.15
C GLY A 134 -11.17 10.73 5.67
N GLY A 135 -11.22 12.04 5.41
CA GLY A 135 -11.29 12.60 4.06
C GLY A 135 -10.06 12.27 3.19
N LEU A 136 -8.88 12.08 3.80
CA LEU A 136 -7.66 11.66 3.10
C LEU A 136 -7.82 10.27 2.47
N GLY A 137 -8.41 9.32 3.20
CA GLY A 137 -8.71 7.97 2.73
C GLY A 137 -9.87 7.93 1.74
N ARG A 138 -10.88 8.80 1.90
CA ARG A 138 -11.97 8.90 0.92
C ARG A 138 -11.49 9.53 -0.40
N LEU A 139 -10.60 10.51 -0.35
CA LEU A 139 -9.95 11.05 -1.54
C LEU A 139 -9.20 9.96 -2.30
N ALA A 140 -8.40 9.15 -1.59
CA ALA A 140 -7.67 8.03 -2.17
C ALA A 140 -8.62 7.02 -2.86
N ALA A 141 -9.74 6.66 -2.22
CA ALA A 141 -10.75 5.77 -2.79
C ALA A 141 -11.38 6.36 -4.07
N CYS A 142 -11.79 7.64 -4.04
CA CYS A 142 -12.36 8.32 -5.21
C CYS A 142 -11.36 8.45 -6.37
N PHE A 143 -10.06 8.66 -6.08
CA PHE A 143 -9.01 8.67 -7.08
C PHE A 143 -8.84 7.30 -7.75
N MET A 144 -8.89 6.21 -6.99
CA MET A 144 -8.82 4.86 -7.55
C MET A 144 -9.97 4.57 -8.51
N ASP A 145 -11.21 4.93 -8.14
CA ASP A 145 -12.38 4.82 -9.01
C ASP A 145 -12.24 5.69 -10.27
N SER A 146 -11.87 6.97 -10.10
CA SER A 146 -11.69 7.90 -11.22
C SER A 146 -10.61 7.44 -12.19
N CYS A 147 -9.48 6.92 -11.68
CA CYS A 147 -8.42 6.40 -12.52
C CYS A 147 -8.87 5.18 -13.33
N ALA A 148 -9.67 4.27 -12.73
CA ALA A 148 -10.21 3.14 -13.46
C ALA A 148 -11.23 3.60 -14.53
N SER A 149 -12.10 4.56 -14.19
CA SER A 149 -13.10 5.14 -15.10
C SER A 149 -12.47 5.91 -16.27
N LEU A 150 -11.34 6.59 -16.03
CA LEU A 150 -10.55 7.28 -17.06
C LEU A 150 -9.56 6.35 -17.79
N GLN A 151 -9.58 5.04 -17.49
CA GLN A 151 -8.68 4.04 -18.07
C GLN A 151 -7.18 4.34 -17.87
N LEU A 152 -6.84 5.01 -16.75
CA LEU A 152 -5.47 5.32 -16.37
C LEU A 152 -4.83 4.10 -15.68
N PRO A 153 -3.60 3.72 -16.06
CA PRO A 153 -2.89 2.58 -15.48
C PRO A 153 -2.34 2.91 -14.09
N VAL A 154 -3.21 2.82 -13.08
CA VAL A 154 -2.90 3.18 -11.70
C VAL A 154 -3.07 1.99 -10.76
N PHE A 155 -2.10 1.85 -9.85
CA PHE A 155 -2.16 0.93 -8.72
C PHE A 155 -2.27 1.73 -7.42
N GLY A 156 -3.18 1.34 -6.54
CA GLY A 156 -3.18 1.78 -5.15
C GLY A 156 -2.36 0.82 -4.30
N TYR A 157 -1.59 1.34 -3.35
CA TYR A 157 -0.93 0.56 -2.31
C TYR A 157 -1.30 1.07 -0.93
N GLY A 158 -1.71 0.14 -0.06
CA GLY A 158 -2.05 0.41 1.33
C GLY A 158 -1.76 -0.76 2.25
N LEU A 159 -2.19 -0.66 3.51
CA LEU A 159 -2.12 -1.76 4.48
C LEU A 159 -3.48 -2.42 4.63
N ARG A 160 -3.47 -3.74 4.84
CA ARG A 160 -4.68 -4.52 5.10
C ARG A 160 -4.93 -4.56 6.62
N TYR A 161 -5.61 -3.56 7.15
CA TYR A 161 -5.91 -3.49 8.58
C TYR A 161 -6.93 -4.52 9.00
N ASP A 162 -6.62 -5.30 10.04
CA ASP A 162 -7.55 -6.32 10.53
C ASP A 162 -8.76 -5.73 11.26
N TYR A 163 -8.59 -4.58 11.93
CA TYR A 163 -9.59 -3.99 12.83
C TYR A 163 -9.95 -2.52 12.56
N GLY A 164 -9.60 -2.00 11.37
CA GLY A 164 -9.82 -0.59 11.05
C GLY A 164 -9.19 0.36 12.06
N MET A 165 -9.86 1.49 12.32
CA MET A 165 -9.48 2.41 13.41
C MET A 165 -10.21 2.03 14.71
N PHE A 166 -11.53 2.11 14.71
CA PHE A 166 -12.45 1.58 15.73
C PHE A 166 -13.89 1.67 15.22
N ARG A 167 -14.80 0.93 15.85
CA ARG A 167 -16.25 1.07 15.74
C ARG A 167 -16.77 1.90 16.91
N GLN A 168 -17.46 3.00 16.60
CA GLN A 168 -18.06 3.86 17.62
C GLN A 168 -19.39 3.28 18.12
N ARG A 169 -19.58 3.27 19.43
CA ARG A 169 -20.90 3.10 20.07
C ARG A 169 -21.16 4.24 21.04
N ILE A 170 -22.41 4.66 21.12
CA ILE A 170 -22.84 5.69 22.08
C ILE A 170 -23.54 4.99 23.24
N ILE A 171 -22.95 5.05 24.43
CA ILE A 171 -23.51 4.47 25.67
C ILE A 171 -23.63 5.61 26.68
N GLY A 172 -24.85 5.87 27.16
CA GLY A 172 -25.09 6.96 28.12
C GLY A 172 -24.72 8.36 27.60
N GLY A 173 -24.73 8.58 26.28
CA GLY A 173 -24.34 9.86 25.66
C GLY A 173 -22.83 10.05 25.47
N ALA A 174 -22.01 9.06 25.83
CA ALA A 174 -20.56 9.08 25.65
C ALA A 174 -20.10 8.12 24.54
N GLN A 175 -18.97 8.44 23.91
CA GLN A 175 -18.30 7.56 22.95
C GLN A 175 -17.64 6.38 23.68
N HIS A 176 -17.86 5.20 23.16
CA HIS A 176 -17.13 3.97 23.48
C HIS A 176 -16.58 3.35 22.19
N GLU A 177 -15.32 2.96 22.24
CA GLU A 177 -14.57 2.42 21.10
C GLU A 177 -14.51 0.90 21.20
N GLU A 178 -14.93 0.20 20.14
CA GLU A 178 -14.81 -1.25 20.00
C GLU A 178 -13.99 -1.58 18.74
N PRO A 179 -13.32 -2.75 18.64
CA PRO A 179 -12.64 -3.15 17.41
C PRO A 179 -13.62 -3.30 16.23
N ASP A 180 -13.23 -2.84 15.04
CA ASP A 180 -14.03 -3.03 13.82
C ASP A 180 -13.72 -4.39 13.17
N ASN A 181 -14.54 -5.40 13.48
CA ASN A 181 -14.33 -6.78 13.07
C ASN A 181 -14.79 -7.09 11.62
N TRP A 182 -14.51 -6.21 10.66
CA TRP A 182 -15.00 -6.34 9.26
C TRP A 182 -14.52 -7.62 8.55
N LEU A 183 -13.41 -8.23 8.98
CA LEU A 183 -12.84 -9.46 8.43
C LEU A 183 -13.27 -10.77 9.11
N VAL A 184 -14.07 -10.71 10.18
CA VAL A 184 -14.44 -11.88 11.00
C VAL A 184 -15.04 -13.05 10.20
N HIS A 185 -15.58 -12.75 9.01
CA HIS A 185 -16.25 -13.70 8.13
C HIS A 185 -15.58 -13.85 6.77
N GLY A 186 -14.34 -13.34 6.65
CA GLY A 186 -13.63 -13.17 5.39
C GLY A 186 -14.14 -11.97 4.59
N HIS A 187 -13.36 -11.55 3.60
CA HIS A 187 -13.72 -10.46 2.69
C HIS A 187 -13.72 -10.99 1.25
N PRO A 188 -14.88 -11.31 0.66
CA PRO A 188 -14.91 -12.02 -0.63
C PRO A 188 -14.32 -11.26 -1.81
N TRP A 189 -14.11 -9.95 -1.71
CA TRP A 189 -13.57 -9.15 -2.80
C TRP A 189 -12.06 -9.31 -3.00
N GLU A 190 -11.32 -9.71 -1.95
CA GLU A 190 -9.87 -9.76 -2.01
C GLU A 190 -9.34 -11.08 -2.61
N LEU A 191 -8.20 -10.98 -3.27
CA LEU A 191 -7.44 -12.12 -3.78
C LEU A 191 -6.04 -12.10 -3.14
N GLN A 192 -5.75 -13.09 -2.31
CA GLN A 192 -4.42 -13.27 -1.74
C GLN A 192 -3.42 -13.68 -2.85
N ARG A 193 -2.20 -13.13 -2.78
CA ARG A 193 -1.11 -13.38 -3.75
C ARG A 193 0.22 -13.72 -3.06
N PRO A 194 0.30 -14.83 -2.31
CA PRO A 194 1.50 -15.18 -1.54
C PRO A 194 2.77 -15.28 -2.42
N GLU A 195 2.63 -15.58 -3.71
CA GLU A 195 3.72 -15.62 -4.68
C GLU A 195 4.43 -14.26 -4.91
N TYR A 196 3.81 -13.15 -4.51
CA TYR A 196 4.39 -11.81 -4.59
C TYR A 196 4.77 -11.23 -3.22
N SER A 197 4.92 -12.08 -2.20
CA SER A 197 5.32 -11.62 -0.87
C SER A 197 6.68 -10.93 -0.88
N GLN A 198 6.79 -9.80 -0.16
CA GLN A 198 8.03 -9.03 -0.03
C GLN A 198 8.60 -9.16 1.38
N ARG A 199 9.92 -9.00 1.52
CA ARG A 199 10.58 -9.07 2.82
C ARG A 199 11.00 -7.68 3.25
N VAL A 200 10.52 -7.22 4.39
CA VAL A 200 10.79 -5.89 4.93
C VAL A 200 11.71 -6.03 6.14
N LYS A 201 12.82 -5.30 6.14
CA LYS A 201 13.84 -5.35 7.18
C LYS A 201 13.60 -4.30 8.26
N PHE A 202 13.83 -4.64 9.52
CA PHE A 202 13.86 -3.71 10.64
C PHE A 202 15.09 -3.93 11.53
N GLY A 203 15.54 -2.91 12.24
CA GLY A 203 16.65 -3.00 13.18
C GLY A 203 18.00 -3.23 12.51
N GLY A 204 18.89 -3.95 13.18
CA GLY A 204 20.22 -4.30 12.66
C GLY A 204 21.19 -3.12 12.56
N HIS A 205 22.16 -3.23 11.66
CA HIS A 205 23.19 -2.21 11.44
C HIS A 205 23.77 -2.26 10.02
N THR A 206 24.55 -1.23 9.67
CA THR A 206 25.17 -1.07 8.35
C THR A 206 26.65 -1.42 8.36
N GLU A 207 27.08 -2.24 7.40
CA GLU A 207 28.48 -2.64 7.21
C GLU A 207 28.98 -2.12 5.85
N PHE A 208 30.05 -1.32 5.88
CA PHE A 208 30.68 -0.78 4.68
C PHE A 208 31.76 -1.73 4.19
N TYR A 209 31.74 -2.07 2.91
CA TYR A 209 32.73 -2.94 2.29
C TYR A 209 33.09 -2.46 0.88
N ARG A 210 34.19 -2.98 0.33
CA ARG A 210 34.53 -2.78 -1.09
C ARG A 210 34.20 -4.03 -1.87
N ASP A 211 33.50 -3.87 -2.99
CA ASP A 211 33.24 -4.98 -3.90
C ASP A 211 34.49 -5.35 -4.72
N ALA A 212 34.38 -6.38 -5.56
CA ALA A 212 35.46 -6.85 -6.42
C ALA A 212 36.02 -5.76 -7.37
N ASN A 213 35.26 -4.70 -7.64
CA ASN A 213 35.66 -3.55 -8.46
C ASN A 213 36.13 -2.36 -7.60
N SER A 214 36.42 -2.58 -6.32
CA SER A 214 36.83 -1.56 -5.34
C SER A 214 35.80 -0.46 -5.10
N ARG A 215 34.54 -0.64 -5.50
CA ARG A 215 33.46 0.31 -5.23
C ARG A 215 32.97 0.13 -3.80
N MET A 216 32.72 1.24 -3.12
CA MET A 216 32.11 1.20 -1.79
C MET A 216 30.67 0.69 -1.91
N ARG A 217 30.35 -0.33 -1.12
CA ARG A 217 29.02 -0.91 -0.95
C ARG A 217 28.65 -0.91 0.53
N VAL A 218 27.35 -0.92 0.80
CA VAL A 218 26.82 -1.03 2.15
C VAL A 218 25.94 -2.26 2.22
N ASN A 219 26.12 -3.06 3.27
CA ASN A 219 25.23 -4.16 3.59
C ASN A 219 24.41 -3.81 4.83
N TRP A 220 23.10 -4.07 4.81
CA TRP A 220 22.24 -3.93 5.98
C TRP A 220 21.95 -5.32 6.55
N THR A 221 22.60 -5.63 7.68
CA THR A 221 22.71 -6.95 8.30
C THR A 221 22.07 -6.97 9.69
N ALA A 222 21.94 -8.19 10.26
CA ALA A 222 21.36 -8.44 11.58
C ALA A 222 19.93 -7.87 11.75
N THR A 223 19.12 -7.94 10.71
CA THR A 223 17.76 -7.39 10.69
C THR A 223 16.73 -8.37 11.23
N GLN A 224 15.64 -7.82 11.77
CA GLN A 224 14.42 -8.54 12.12
C GLN A 224 13.43 -8.37 10.97
N ASP A 225 13.30 -9.42 10.17
CA ASP A 225 12.54 -9.36 8.92
C ASP A 225 11.05 -9.67 9.16
N VAL A 226 10.19 -8.96 8.44
CA VAL A 226 8.74 -9.20 8.38
C VAL A 226 8.37 -9.49 6.93
N VAL A 227 7.41 -10.39 6.73
CA VAL A 227 6.87 -10.72 5.41
C VAL A 227 5.63 -9.88 5.13
N ALA A 228 5.64 -9.17 4.00
CA ALA A 228 4.50 -8.46 3.45
C ALA A 228 3.77 -9.34 2.44
N VAL A 229 2.60 -9.86 2.84
CA VAL A 229 1.75 -10.71 2.00
C VAL A 229 0.72 -9.81 1.30
N PRO A 230 0.67 -9.79 -0.04
CA PRO A 230 -0.26 -8.92 -0.77
C PRO A 230 -1.65 -9.55 -0.91
N TYR A 231 -2.65 -8.68 -0.81
CA TYR A 231 -4.05 -8.94 -1.09
C TYR A 231 -4.53 -7.92 -2.11
N ASP A 232 -5.01 -8.39 -3.26
CA ASP A 232 -5.48 -7.53 -4.35
C ASP A 232 -7.00 -7.34 -4.29
N LEU A 233 -7.44 -6.10 -4.37
CA LEU A 233 -8.83 -5.68 -4.56
C LEU A 233 -9.00 -5.12 -5.98
N PRO A 234 -9.86 -5.73 -6.82
CA PRO A 234 -10.17 -5.19 -8.15
C PRO A 234 -10.99 -3.90 -8.04
N ILE A 235 -10.56 -2.85 -8.74
CA ILE A 235 -11.24 -1.54 -8.77
C ILE A 235 -11.83 -1.31 -10.17
N PRO A 236 -13.13 -1.55 -10.40
CA PRO A 236 -13.74 -1.38 -11.72
C PRO A 236 -13.95 0.08 -12.09
N GLY A 237 -13.66 0.43 -13.34
CA GLY A 237 -14.07 1.70 -13.94
C GLY A 237 -15.51 1.66 -14.47
N TYR A 238 -16.14 2.82 -14.54
CA TYR A 238 -17.53 2.93 -14.98
C TYR A 238 -17.69 2.58 -16.47
N HIS A 239 -18.31 1.43 -16.75
CA HIS A 239 -18.82 1.03 -18.07
C HIS A 239 -17.76 0.97 -19.18
N ASN A 240 -16.49 0.70 -18.83
CA ASN A 240 -15.37 0.74 -19.79
C ASN A 240 -14.55 -0.56 -19.85
N GLY A 241 -14.85 -1.55 -19.01
CA GLY A 241 -14.14 -2.82 -18.94
C GLY A 241 -12.75 -2.76 -18.29
N THR A 242 -12.25 -1.58 -17.92
CA THR A 242 -11.00 -1.41 -17.19
C THR A 242 -11.21 -1.74 -15.72
N VAL A 243 -10.32 -2.56 -15.16
CA VAL A 243 -10.29 -2.85 -13.72
C VAL A 243 -8.87 -2.67 -13.22
N ASN A 244 -8.65 -1.64 -12.40
CA ASN A 244 -7.37 -1.36 -11.75
C ASN A 244 -7.22 -2.20 -10.46
N THR A 245 -6.11 -2.01 -9.75
CA THR A 245 -5.78 -2.79 -8.55
C THR A 245 -5.52 -1.87 -7.37
N LEU A 246 -6.17 -2.15 -6.24
CA LEU A 246 -5.72 -1.73 -4.91
C LEU A 246 -5.04 -2.93 -4.25
N ARG A 247 -3.73 -2.85 -4.03
CA ARG A 247 -2.93 -3.89 -3.37
C ARG A 247 -2.71 -3.51 -1.90
N LEU A 248 -3.12 -4.39 -1.00
CA LEU A 248 -3.01 -4.20 0.44
C LEU A 248 -2.01 -5.19 1.03
N TRP A 249 -1.12 -4.70 1.89
CA TRP A 249 -0.12 -5.52 2.56
C TRP A 249 -0.60 -5.96 3.94
N ARG A 250 -0.59 -7.28 4.18
CA ARG A 250 -0.71 -7.87 5.51
C ARG A 250 0.67 -8.26 6.02
N ALA A 251 0.99 -7.87 7.24
CA ALA A 251 2.22 -8.28 7.91
C ALA A 251 2.09 -9.69 8.47
N SER A 252 3.14 -10.49 8.32
CA SER A 252 3.24 -11.85 8.84
C SER A 252 4.70 -12.13 9.19
N ALA A 253 4.96 -12.98 10.20
CA ALA A 253 6.33 -13.38 10.47
C ALA A 253 6.85 -14.35 9.40
N PRO A 254 8.18 -14.38 9.15
CA PRO A 254 8.80 -15.33 8.24
C PRO A 254 8.57 -16.80 8.64
N GLU A 255 8.58 -17.08 9.94
CA GLU A 255 8.30 -18.39 10.52
C GLU A 255 7.09 -18.27 11.44
N GLN A 256 6.03 -19.01 11.12
CA GLN A 256 4.75 -18.90 11.82
C GLN A 256 4.72 -19.63 13.16
N PHE A 257 5.75 -20.39 13.54
CA PHE A 257 5.75 -21.14 14.79
C PHE A 257 7.14 -21.68 15.13
N ASP A 258 7.66 -21.36 16.32
CA ASP A 258 8.85 -22.01 16.85
C ASP A 258 8.46 -23.26 17.66
N LEU A 259 8.63 -24.43 17.03
CA LEU A 259 8.32 -25.71 17.65
C LEU A 259 9.28 -26.06 18.80
N ALA A 260 10.51 -25.52 18.81
CA ALA A 260 11.48 -25.78 19.86
C ALA A 260 11.09 -25.05 21.16
N GLU A 261 10.77 -23.74 21.07
CA GLU A 261 10.27 -22.96 22.20
C GLU A 261 8.94 -23.52 22.74
N PHE A 262 8.04 -23.93 21.84
CA PHE A 262 6.78 -24.56 22.23
C PHE A 262 6.99 -25.88 22.99
N ASN A 263 7.88 -26.75 22.49
CA ASN A 263 8.20 -28.01 23.16
C ASN A 263 8.98 -27.80 24.47
N ALA A 264 9.68 -26.68 24.62
CA ALA A 264 10.32 -26.27 25.88
C ALA A 264 9.32 -25.72 26.91
N GLY A 265 8.05 -25.52 26.53
CA GLY A 265 6.97 -25.03 27.38
C GLY A 265 6.83 -23.51 27.43
N ASP A 266 7.63 -22.75 26.66
CA ASP A 266 7.49 -21.30 26.52
C ASP A 266 6.55 -20.95 25.35
N TYR A 267 5.26 -21.11 25.61
CA TYR A 267 4.22 -20.86 24.61
C TYR A 267 4.13 -19.39 24.17
N VAL A 268 4.58 -18.45 25.02
CA VAL A 268 4.54 -17.01 24.70
C VAL A 268 5.65 -16.69 23.72
N ALA A 269 6.89 -17.12 24.01
CA ALA A 269 8.03 -16.93 23.11
C ALA A 269 7.78 -17.58 21.74
N ALA A 270 7.17 -18.78 21.72
CA ALA A 270 6.86 -19.51 20.50
C ALA A 270 5.96 -18.76 19.48
N VAL A 271 5.24 -17.72 19.93
CA VAL A 271 4.33 -16.91 19.09
C VAL A 271 4.61 -15.40 19.15
N GLU A 272 5.61 -14.94 19.92
CA GLU A 272 5.87 -13.52 20.12
C GLU A 272 6.28 -12.82 18.81
N ALA A 273 7.17 -13.45 18.04
CA ALA A 273 7.62 -12.93 16.75
C ALA A 273 6.44 -12.73 15.77
N ASN A 274 5.48 -13.66 15.76
CA ASN A 274 4.23 -13.51 15.00
C ASN A 274 3.42 -12.32 15.47
N SER A 275 3.15 -12.24 16.77
CA SER A 275 2.30 -11.20 17.33
C SER A 275 2.87 -9.80 17.04
N SER A 276 4.19 -9.63 17.22
CA SER A 276 4.90 -8.38 16.93
C SER A 276 4.85 -8.01 15.44
N ALA A 277 5.09 -8.96 14.54
CA ALA A 277 5.01 -8.75 13.10
C ALA A 277 3.58 -8.36 12.66
N GLU A 278 2.57 -9.09 13.12
CA GLU A 278 1.17 -8.87 12.75
C GLU A 278 0.64 -7.52 13.23
N ASN A 279 1.11 -7.01 14.38
CA ASN A 279 0.68 -5.71 14.91
C ASN A 279 0.84 -4.56 13.90
N ILE A 280 1.79 -4.66 12.96
CA ILE A 280 1.99 -3.68 11.89
C ILE A 280 0.73 -3.49 11.05
N SER A 281 -0.05 -4.54 10.77
CA SER A 281 -1.27 -4.44 9.96
C SER A 281 -2.55 -4.70 10.75
N ARG A 282 -2.56 -4.51 12.08
CA ARG A 282 -3.78 -4.74 12.88
C ARG A 282 -4.73 -3.55 12.91
N VAL A 283 -4.23 -2.36 13.26
CA VAL A 283 -5.06 -1.17 13.51
C VAL A 283 -4.49 0.03 12.74
N LEU A 284 -5.38 0.86 12.21
CA LEU A 284 -5.07 2.14 11.56
C LEU A 284 -4.80 3.21 12.64
N TYR A 285 -3.68 3.93 12.51
CA TYR A 285 -3.24 4.98 13.45
C TYR A 285 -3.20 4.51 14.91
N PRO A 286 -2.31 3.56 15.26
CA PRO A 286 -2.12 3.19 16.66
C PRO A 286 -1.71 4.42 17.50
N ASN A 287 -2.14 4.45 18.75
CA ASN A 287 -1.83 5.55 19.67
C ASN A 287 -0.29 5.70 19.83
N ASP A 288 0.22 6.88 19.47
CA ASP A 288 1.65 7.20 19.40
C ASP A 288 2.15 8.07 20.57
N LYS A 289 1.36 8.18 21.65
CA LYS A 289 1.79 8.88 22.86
C LYS A 289 2.96 8.18 23.57
N SER A 290 3.07 6.87 23.44
CA SER A 290 4.18 6.08 23.98
C SER A 290 5.27 5.85 22.92
N GLU A 291 6.50 5.60 23.36
CA GLU A 291 7.60 5.28 22.45
C GLU A 291 7.33 4.03 21.60
N ASN A 292 6.70 3.01 22.18
CA ASN A 292 6.27 1.81 21.44
C ASN A 292 5.23 2.15 20.36
N GLY A 293 4.33 3.10 20.63
CA GLY A 293 3.34 3.57 19.66
C GLY A 293 3.99 4.32 18.49
N LYS A 294 4.97 5.18 18.78
CA LYS A 294 5.79 5.86 17.76
C LYS A 294 6.55 4.87 16.89
N GLU A 295 7.21 3.88 17.51
CA GLU A 295 7.91 2.84 16.78
C GLU A 295 6.96 2.05 15.87
N LEU A 296 5.80 1.62 16.38
CA LEU A 296 4.83 0.89 15.58
C LEU A 296 4.34 1.72 14.38
N ARG A 297 4.03 3.00 14.58
CA ARG A 297 3.60 3.89 13.49
C ARG A 297 4.69 4.05 12.42
N LEU A 298 5.95 4.21 12.80
CA LEU A 298 7.08 4.24 11.85
C LEU A 298 7.27 2.89 11.14
N ARG A 299 7.10 1.76 11.85
CA ARG A 299 7.11 0.42 11.26
C ARG A 299 6.03 0.29 10.18
N GLN A 300 4.81 0.75 10.42
CA GLN A 300 3.72 0.72 9.44
C GLN A 300 4.05 1.49 8.16
N GLN A 301 4.57 2.71 8.31
CA GLN A 301 4.94 3.57 7.18
C GLN A 301 6.06 2.97 6.35
N TYR A 302 7.12 2.49 7.00
CA TYR A 302 8.24 1.85 6.31
C TYR A 302 7.82 0.52 5.67
N PHE A 303 6.97 -0.26 6.34
CA PHE A 303 6.44 -1.51 5.80
C PHE A 303 5.64 -1.28 4.52
N LEU A 304 4.74 -0.28 4.51
CA LEU A 304 4.02 0.13 3.31
C LEU A 304 4.99 0.53 2.19
N ALA A 305 5.92 1.44 2.49
CA ALA A 305 6.84 1.99 1.49
C ALA A 305 7.75 0.91 0.90
N SER A 306 8.41 0.10 1.74
CA SER A 306 9.36 -0.92 1.29
C SER A 306 8.67 -2.04 0.52
N ALA A 307 7.57 -2.60 1.02
CA ALA A 307 6.85 -3.66 0.30
C ALA A 307 6.34 -3.18 -1.07
N SER A 308 5.80 -1.96 -1.13
CA SER A 308 5.28 -1.38 -2.38
C SER A 308 6.39 -1.09 -3.39
N LEU A 309 7.50 -0.49 -2.95
CA LEU A 309 8.63 -0.19 -3.84
C LEU A 309 9.33 -1.45 -4.32
N GLN A 310 9.51 -2.46 -3.46
CA GLN A 310 10.03 -3.76 -3.86
C GLN A 310 9.15 -4.41 -4.94
N ASP A 311 7.83 -4.36 -4.80
CA ASP A 311 6.93 -4.91 -5.82
C ASP A 311 6.96 -4.10 -7.14
N ILE A 312 7.08 -2.77 -7.08
CA ILE A 312 7.26 -1.92 -8.28
C ILE A 312 8.56 -2.30 -9.00
N VAL A 313 9.67 -2.39 -8.27
CA VAL A 313 10.99 -2.75 -8.80
C VAL A 313 11.00 -4.19 -9.33
N ARG A 314 10.33 -5.13 -8.66
CA ARG A 314 10.15 -6.51 -9.13
C ARG A 314 9.39 -6.55 -10.45
N ARG A 315 8.29 -5.80 -10.59
CA ARG A 315 7.54 -5.72 -11.86
C ARG A 315 8.38 -5.13 -12.98
N TRP A 316 9.17 -4.10 -12.69
CA TRP A 316 10.10 -3.51 -13.64
C TRP A 316 11.14 -4.52 -14.11
N THR A 317 11.83 -5.15 -13.16
CA THR A 317 12.92 -6.11 -13.46
C THR A 317 12.43 -7.37 -14.15
N ALA A 318 11.22 -7.84 -13.84
CA ALA A 318 10.60 -8.96 -14.55
C ALA A 318 10.40 -8.68 -16.05
N LYS A 319 10.17 -7.42 -16.44
CA LYS A 319 9.90 -7.02 -17.83
C LYS A 319 11.13 -6.47 -18.57
N HIS A 320 11.92 -5.64 -17.90
CA HIS A 320 13.02 -4.87 -18.49
C HIS A 320 14.41 -5.36 -18.04
N GLY A 321 14.48 -6.37 -17.17
CA GLY A 321 15.73 -6.77 -16.53
C GLY A 321 16.26 -5.69 -15.58
N PRO A 322 17.54 -5.75 -15.19
CA PRO A 322 18.15 -4.81 -14.24
C PRO A 322 18.52 -3.45 -14.86
N ASP A 323 17.96 -3.07 -16.01
CA ASP A 323 18.21 -1.75 -16.62
C ASP A 323 17.21 -0.71 -16.11
N PHE A 324 17.68 0.29 -15.36
CA PHE A 324 16.84 1.33 -14.78
C PHE A 324 16.84 2.66 -15.56
N LYS A 325 17.51 2.74 -16.71
CA LYS A 325 17.62 3.99 -17.50
C LYS A 325 16.28 4.64 -17.81
N HIS A 326 15.26 3.83 -18.10
CA HIS A 326 13.91 4.29 -18.45
C HIS A 326 12.91 4.16 -17.30
N PHE A 327 13.34 3.81 -16.09
CA PHE A 327 12.47 3.54 -14.95
C PHE A 327 11.58 4.75 -14.64
N ALA A 328 12.16 5.96 -14.53
CA ALA A 328 11.42 7.18 -14.21
C ALA A 328 10.47 7.65 -15.33
N ALA A 329 10.74 7.27 -16.58
CA ALA A 329 9.82 7.55 -17.68
C ALA A 329 8.55 6.70 -17.61
N LYS A 330 8.61 5.55 -16.94
CA LYS A 330 7.55 4.54 -16.92
C LYS A 330 6.89 4.35 -15.55
N ASN A 331 7.43 4.92 -14.49
CA ASN A 331 6.91 4.77 -13.13
C ASN A 331 6.83 6.13 -12.43
N VAL A 332 5.68 6.43 -11.84
CA VAL A 332 5.48 7.59 -10.96
C VAL A 332 4.77 7.13 -9.69
N MET A 333 5.28 7.55 -8.55
CA MET A 333 4.76 7.23 -7.23
C MET A 333 4.25 8.52 -6.57
N GLN A 334 2.96 8.56 -6.26
CA GLN A 334 2.32 9.64 -5.53
C GLN A 334 2.33 9.31 -4.03
N LEU A 335 2.89 10.21 -3.24
CA LEU A 335 2.93 10.17 -1.79
C LEU A 335 1.71 10.93 -1.25
N ASN A 336 0.74 10.20 -0.70
CA ASN A 336 -0.45 10.78 -0.10
C ASN A 336 -0.16 11.20 1.35
N ASP A 337 0.10 12.49 1.54
CA ASP A 337 0.61 13.06 2.78
C ASP A 337 2.02 12.57 3.17
N THR A 338 2.50 12.91 4.37
CA THR A 338 3.88 12.61 4.78
C THR A 338 4.12 11.13 5.09
N HIS A 339 3.08 10.33 5.31
CA HIS A 339 3.20 8.95 5.79
C HIS A 339 4.11 8.05 4.92
N PRO A 340 3.98 8.00 3.58
CA PRO A 340 4.86 7.18 2.75
C PRO A 340 6.18 7.88 2.39
N THR A 341 6.56 9.00 3.02
CA THR A 341 7.74 9.79 2.61
C THR A 341 9.06 9.02 2.70
N ILE A 342 9.14 8.04 3.60
CA ILE A 342 10.32 7.18 3.70
C ILE A 342 10.61 6.42 2.39
N ALA A 343 9.65 6.36 1.46
CA ALA A 343 9.84 5.89 0.09
C ALA A 343 10.99 6.61 -0.66
N VAL A 344 11.28 7.88 -0.35
CA VAL A 344 12.43 8.60 -0.93
C VAL A 344 13.74 7.86 -0.61
N ALA A 345 13.96 7.57 0.67
CA ALA A 345 15.18 6.90 1.11
C ALA A 345 15.19 5.41 0.73
N GLU A 346 14.04 4.74 0.78
CA GLU A 346 13.94 3.32 0.43
C GLU A 346 14.15 3.06 -1.07
N LEU A 347 13.64 3.92 -1.96
CA LEU A 347 13.92 3.77 -3.39
C LEU A 347 15.41 3.96 -3.68
N MET A 348 16.05 4.94 -3.04
CA MET A 348 17.50 5.10 -3.09
C MET A 348 18.23 3.84 -2.61
N ARG A 349 17.81 3.26 -1.48
CA ARG A 349 18.39 2.03 -0.93
C ARG A 349 18.27 0.87 -1.91
N LEU A 350 17.08 0.60 -2.43
CA LEU A 350 16.83 -0.48 -3.39
C LEU A 350 17.70 -0.33 -4.64
N LEU A 351 17.78 0.88 -5.20
CA LEU A 351 18.56 1.14 -6.41
C LEU A 351 20.07 0.98 -6.16
N MET A 352 20.60 1.49 -5.05
CA MET A 352 22.03 1.48 -4.76
C MET A 352 22.52 0.15 -4.19
N ASP A 353 21.83 -0.38 -3.19
CA ASP A 353 22.30 -1.52 -2.40
C ASP A 353 21.92 -2.84 -3.10
N ASP A 354 20.67 -2.95 -3.59
CA ASP A 354 20.16 -4.20 -4.18
C ASP A 354 20.39 -4.26 -5.70
N HIS A 355 20.33 -3.12 -6.39
CA HIS A 355 20.54 -3.02 -7.84
C HIS A 355 21.86 -2.37 -8.25
N ALA A 356 22.72 -2.07 -7.29
CA ALA A 356 24.10 -1.69 -7.52
C ALA A 356 24.33 -0.35 -8.28
N LEU A 357 23.33 0.53 -8.39
CA LEU A 357 23.48 1.87 -8.99
C LEU A 357 24.39 2.78 -8.16
N GLY A 358 24.99 3.76 -8.82
CA GLY A 358 25.66 4.87 -8.15
C GLY A 358 24.66 5.87 -7.57
N TRP A 359 25.12 6.70 -6.62
CA TRP A 359 24.28 7.71 -5.97
C TRP A 359 23.57 8.63 -6.97
N GLU A 360 24.32 9.20 -7.93
CA GLU A 360 23.76 10.18 -8.88
C GLU A 360 22.65 9.58 -9.75
N ASP A 361 22.86 8.36 -10.26
CA ASP A 361 21.87 7.66 -11.08
C ASP A 361 20.62 7.32 -10.26
N ALA A 362 20.81 6.80 -9.04
CA ALA A 362 19.71 6.47 -8.13
C ALA A 362 18.91 7.72 -7.74
N TRP A 363 19.58 8.84 -7.46
CA TRP A 363 18.93 10.11 -7.10
C TRP A 363 18.18 10.73 -8.28
N ALA A 364 18.77 10.69 -9.48
CA ALA A 364 18.13 11.16 -10.70
C ALA A 364 16.85 10.38 -11.03
N ILE A 365 16.82 9.07 -10.75
CA ILE A 365 15.61 8.25 -10.87
C ILE A 365 14.62 8.63 -9.76
N THR A 366 15.05 8.57 -8.50
CA THR A 366 14.19 8.79 -7.32
C THR A 366 13.46 10.12 -7.39
N SER A 367 14.21 11.21 -7.62
CA SER A 367 13.67 12.56 -7.70
C SER A 367 12.67 12.77 -8.84
N LYS A 368 12.76 11.99 -9.93
CA LYS A 368 11.82 12.05 -11.07
C LYS A 368 10.64 11.09 -10.97
N CYS A 369 10.68 10.15 -10.03
CA CYS A 369 9.61 9.18 -9.81
C CYS A 369 8.59 9.66 -8.77
N LEU A 370 9.01 10.44 -7.78
CA LEU A 370 8.19 10.76 -6.61
C LEU A 370 7.51 12.12 -6.72
N ALA A 371 6.23 12.16 -6.37
CA ALA A 371 5.43 13.38 -6.22
C ALA A 371 4.73 13.39 -4.85
N TYR A 372 4.58 14.56 -4.23
CA TYR A 372 4.07 14.70 -2.87
C TYR A 372 2.82 15.59 -2.81
N THR A 373 1.74 15.07 -2.23
CA THR A 373 0.55 15.86 -1.89
C THR A 373 0.57 16.19 -0.41
N ASN A 374 0.57 17.48 -0.06
CA ASN A 374 0.40 17.94 1.31
C ASN A 374 -1.09 18.25 1.60
N HIS A 375 -1.55 17.85 2.79
CA HIS A 375 -2.93 18.03 3.25
C HIS A 375 -3.06 18.94 4.48
N THR A 376 -1.98 19.52 5.00
CA THR A 376 -1.99 20.29 6.25
C THR A 376 -1.14 21.56 6.19
N LEU A 377 -1.69 22.63 6.75
CA LEU A 377 -1.00 23.90 6.98
C LEU A 377 -0.46 24.04 8.40
N LEU A 378 -0.84 23.16 9.33
CA LEU A 378 -0.45 23.22 10.73
C LEU A 378 0.96 22.65 10.89
N PRO A 379 1.97 23.46 11.27
CA PRO A 379 3.35 22.99 11.43
C PRO A 379 3.48 21.83 12.42
N GLU A 380 2.65 21.81 13.46
CA GLU A 380 2.60 20.76 14.49
C GLU A 380 2.05 19.42 13.98
N ALA A 381 1.30 19.43 12.87
CA ALA A 381 0.80 18.22 12.23
C ALA A 381 1.80 17.63 11.22
N LEU A 382 2.87 18.36 10.87
CA LEU A 382 3.93 17.83 10.01
C LEU A 382 4.75 16.80 10.77
N GLU A 383 4.83 15.61 10.21
CA GLU A 383 5.45 14.50 10.90
C GLU A 383 6.96 14.69 11.07
N LYS A 384 7.41 14.53 12.32
CA LYS A 384 8.81 14.52 12.72
C LYS A 384 9.09 13.28 13.55
N TRP A 385 10.22 12.65 13.30
CA TRP A 385 10.63 11.45 14.01
C TRP A 385 11.97 11.65 14.70
N PRO A 386 12.14 11.20 15.96
CA PRO A 386 13.43 11.25 16.62
C PRO A 386 14.48 10.50 15.81
N VAL A 387 15.65 11.11 15.61
CA VAL A 387 16.79 10.47 14.95
C VAL A 387 17.19 9.18 15.66
N GLY A 388 17.09 9.13 16.99
CA GLY A 388 17.38 7.92 17.78
C GLY A 388 16.50 6.74 17.40
N LEU A 389 15.19 6.99 17.17
CA LEU A 389 14.26 5.96 16.71
C LEU A 389 14.62 5.47 15.29
N PHE A 390 14.92 6.41 14.38
CA PHE A 390 15.40 6.08 13.04
C PHE A 390 16.69 5.27 13.05
N LYS A 391 17.65 5.63 13.90
CA LYS A 391 18.93 4.93 14.04
C LYS A 391 18.74 3.50 14.54
N HIS A 392 17.80 3.30 15.47
CA HIS A 392 17.50 1.98 16.01
C HIS A 392 16.75 1.11 14.99
N LEU A 393 15.72 1.66 14.36
CA LEU A 393 14.78 0.89 13.54
C LEU A 393 15.20 0.78 12.07
N LEU A 394 15.76 1.85 11.49
CA LEU A 394 16.01 2.02 10.06
C LEU A 394 17.40 2.64 9.79
N PRO A 395 18.50 2.05 10.32
CA PRO A 395 19.83 2.67 10.30
C PRO A 395 20.31 3.01 8.89
N ARG A 396 20.09 2.11 7.92
CA ARG A 396 20.51 2.35 6.53
C ARG A 396 19.77 3.49 5.87
N LEU A 397 18.47 3.62 6.16
CA LEU A 397 17.67 4.71 5.60
C LEU A 397 18.08 6.04 6.21
N LEU A 398 18.44 6.06 7.50
CA LEU A 398 18.98 7.25 8.14
C LEU A 398 20.29 7.71 7.49
N ASP A 399 21.22 6.79 7.16
CA ASP A 399 22.45 7.14 6.44
C ASP A 399 22.15 7.84 5.09
N ILE A 400 21.18 7.30 4.35
CA ILE A 400 20.75 7.86 3.06
C ILE A 400 20.11 9.24 3.27
N ILE A 401 19.27 9.41 4.29
CA ILE A 401 18.64 10.69 4.62
C ILE A 401 19.70 11.74 4.99
N TYR A 402 20.72 11.36 5.74
CA TYR A 402 21.84 12.26 6.05
C TYR A 402 22.60 12.69 4.80
N GLU A 403 22.87 11.78 3.88
CA GLU A 403 23.57 12.14 2.63
C GLU A 403 22.69 12.98 1.70
N ILE A 404 21.38 12.72 1.62
CA ILE A 404 20.41 13.60 0.94
C ILE A 404 20.48 15.00 1.56
N ASN A 405 20.41 15.11 2.89
CA ASN A 405 20.47 16.39 3.59
C ASN A 405 21.80 17.11 3.33
N ALA A 406 22.93 16.42 3.44
CA ALA A 406 24.25 17.03 3.23
C ALA A 406 24.43 17.57 1.80
N ARG A 407 23.89 16.89 0.79
CA ARG A 407 23.89 17.37 -0.60
C ARG A 407 22.94 18.53 -0.80
N PHE A 408 21.74 18.45 -0.23
CA PHE A 408 20.76 19.52 -0.31
C PHE A 408 21.24 20.80 0.37
N MET A 409 21.84 20.71 1.56
CA MET A 409 22.45 21.86 2.25
C MET A 409 23.57 22.51 1.46
N ARG A 410 24.38 21.72 0.73
CA ARG A 410 25.37 22.27 -0.21
C ARG A 410 24.70 23.05 -1.35
N ALA A 411 23.59 22.56 -1.90
CA ALA A 411 22.84 23.28 -2.93
C ALA A 411 22.22 24.58 -2.41
N VAL A 412 21.64 24.56 -1.21
CA VAL A 412 21.09 25.75 -0.54
C VAL A 412 22.20 26.78 -0.27
N ALA A 413 23.34 26.36 0.29
CA ALA A 413 24.46 27.26 0.58
C ALA A 413 25.04 27.91 -0.69
N ASN A 414 25.05 27.18 -1.82
CA ASN A 414 25.49 27.72 -3.10
C ASN A 414 24.48 28.71 -3.71
N LYS A 415 23.17 28.47 -3.54
CA LYS A 415 22.11 29.34 -4.06
C LYS A 415 21.94 30.61 -3.21
N TRP A 416 22.11 30.52 -1.89
CA TRP A 416 22.05 31.66 -0.96
C TRP A 416 23.29 31.73 -0.05
N PRO A 417 24.44 32.19 -0.57
CA PRO A 417 25.67 32.27 0.20
C PRO A 417 25.53 33.18 1.42
N GLY A 418 25.89 32.68 2.60
CA GLY A 418 25.90 33.43 3.85
C GLY A 418 24.58 33.42 4.65
N ASP A 419 23.49 32.91 4.09
CA ASP A 419 22.20 32.78 4.81
C ASP A 419 22.17 31.48 5.65
N THR A 420 22.86 31.52 6.78
CA THR A 420 22.97 30.37 7.71
C THR A 420 21.64 30.01 8.37
N GLU A 421 20.75 30.99 8.57
CA GLU A 421 19.43 30.73 9.13
C GLU A 421 18.55 29.94 8.16
N ARG A 422 18.58 30.27 6.86
CA ARG A 422 17.86 29.51 5.82
C ARG A 422 18.35 28.07 5.75
N LEU A 423 19.65 27.81 5.89
CA LEU A 423 20.18 26.44 5.97
C LEU A 423 19.52 25.66 7.11
N GLY A 424 19.43 26.26 8.31
CA GLY A 424 18.74 25.64 9.44
C GLY A 424 17.26 25.38 9.17
N ARG A 425 16.54 26.37 8.62
CA ARG A 425 15.11 26.26 8.32
C ARG A 425 14.81 25.21 7.23
N MET A 426 15.66 25.07 6.22
CA MET A 426 15.44 24.16 5.09
C MET A 426 15.98 22.74 5.33
N SER A 427 16.86 22.51 6.29
CA SER A 427 17.44 21.18 6.55
C SER A 427 16.36 20.10 6.72
N ILE A 428 16.66 18.87 6.31
CA ILE A 428 15.79 17.70 6.58
C ILE A 428 15.95 17.29 8.06
N ILE A 429 17.13 17.51 8.62
CA ILE A 429 17.41 17.25 10.04
C ILE A 429 17.15 18.52 10.83
N GLU A 430 16.30 18.41 11.83
CA GLU A 430 16.14 19.43 12.87
C GLU A 430 17.17 19.15 13.97
N GLU A 431 18.12 20.06 14.12
CA GLU A 431 19.18 19.99 15.13
C GLU A 431 18.65 20.37 16.52
N GLY A 432 19.32 19.91 17.57
CA GLY A 432 18.99 20.22 18.95
C GLY A 432 19.41 19.09 19.91
N PRO A 433 19.04 19.18 21.20
CA PRO A 433 19.34 18.13 22.18
C PRO A 433 18.74 16.77 21.82
N HIS A 434 17.59 16.80 21.13
CA HIS A 434 16.89 15.64 20.59
C HIS A 434 16.62 15.89 19.11
N PRO A 435 17.53 15.50 18.20
CA PRO A 435 17.39 15.80 16.79
C PRO A 435 16.26 14.97 16.16
N HIS A 436 15.59 15.55 15.16
CA HIS A 436 14.46 14.92 14.46
C HIS A 436 14.65 14.94 12.94
N VAL A 437 14.10 13.92 12.26
CA VAL A 437 13.94 13.90 10.81
C VAL A 437 12.61 14.56 10.46
N ARG A 438 12.64 15.63 9.66
CA ARG A 438 11.45 16.36 9.19
C ARG A 438 10.93 15.73 7.90
N MET A 439 9.87 14.94 7.99
CA MET A 439 9.40 14.12 6.86
C MET A 439 8.91 14.98 5.72
N ALA A 440 8.14 16.04 5.97
CA ALA A 440 7.70 16.95 4.90
C ALA A 440 8.88 17.53 4.09
N HIS A 441 10.01 17.83 4.74
CA HIS A 441 11.20 18.36 4.06
C HIS A 441 11.85 17.28 3.20
N LEU A 442 11.94 16.03 3.71
CA LEU A 442 12.41 14.91 2.91
C LEU A 442 11.53 14.68 1.67
N ALA A 443 10.21 14.82 1.79
CA ALA A 443 9.29 14.69 0.67
C ALA A 443 9.52 15.79 -0.37
N ILE A 444 9.59 17.05 0.06
CA ILE A 444 9.79 18.20 -0.83
C ILE A 444 11.13 18.10 -1.57
N VAL A 445 12.21 17.72 -0.89
CA VAL A 445 13.54 17.58 -1.50
C VAL A 445 13.61 16.37 -2.44
N GLY A 446 12.90 15.29 -2.12
CA GLY A 446 12.91 14.04 -2.87
C GLY A 446 11.90 13.93 -4.01
N ALA A 447 10.98 14.89 -4.14
CA ALA A 447 9.90 14.84 -5.13
C ALA A 447 10.10 15.88 -6.25
N PHE A 448 9.73 15.53 -7.50
CA PHE A 448 9.75 16.48 -8.61
C PHE A 448 8.55 17.44 -8.60
N SER A 449 7.49 17.09 -7.87
CA SER A 449 6.26 17.88 -7.78
C SER A 449 5.69 17.83 -6.38
N VAL A 450 5.30 19.00 -5.86
CA VAL A 450 4.60 19.17 -4.58
C VAL A 450 3.32 19.95 -4.83
N ASN A 451 2.19 19.44 -4.35
CA ASN A 451 0.89 20.11 -4.50
C ASN A 451 0.12 20.15 -3.18
N GLY A 452 -0.69 21.20 -3.02
CA GLY A 452 -1.76 21.23 -2.04
C GLY A 452 -3.05 20.60 -2.57
N VAL A 453 -4.12 20.67 -1.77
CA VAL A 453 -5.45 20.11 -2.12
C VAL A 453 -6.48 21.15 -2.54
N ALA A 454 -6.12 22.44 -2.50
CA ALA A 454 -6.93 23.54 -2.99
C ALA A 454 -6.02 24.69 -3.45
N ALA A 455 -6.56 25.64 -4.22
CA ALA A 455 -5.80 26.81 -4.70
C ALA A 455 -5.24 27.63 -3.53
N LEU A 456 -6.12 28.10 -2.63
CA LEU A 456 -5.73 28.85 -1.44
C LEU A 456 -4.74 28.08 -0.56
N HIS A 457 -4.96 26.77 -0.39
CA HIS A 457 -4.06 25.91 0.36
C HIS A 457 -2.65 25.89 -0.26
N SER A 458 -2.57 25.74 -1.58
CA SER A 458 -1.29 25.73 -2.31
C SER A 458 -0.57 27.08 -2.25
N ASP A 459 -1.32 28.19 -2.27
CA ASP A 459 -0.77 29.53 -2.12
C ASP A 459 -0.22 29.77 -0.71
N LEU A 460 -0.93 29.29 0.32
CA LEU A 460 -0.47 29.36 1.71
C LEU A 460 0.77 28.49 1.97
N LEU A 461 0.90 27.34 1.30
CA LEU A 461 2.13 26.54 1.36
C LEU A 461 3.32 27.32 0.79
N LYS A 462 3.15 27.95 -0.38
CA LYS A 462 4.22 28.72 -1.06
C LYS A 462 4.54 30.05 -0.37
N GLY A 463 3.54 30.75 0.17
CA GLY A 463 3.70 32.04 0.83
C GLY A 463 4.08 31.94 2.31
N GLY A 464 3.82 30.79 2.94
CA GLY A 464 4.01 30.56 4.37
C GLY A 464 4.92 29.37 4.64
N LEU A 465 4.31 28.21 4.91
CA LEU A 465 4.95 27.04 5.53
C LEU A 465 6.21 26.54 4.80
N PHE A 466 6.18 26.54 3.47
CA PHE A 466 7.28 26.06 2.62
C PHE A 466 7.86 27.17 1.74
N ARG A 467 7.77 28.43 2.20
CA ARG A 467 8.25 29.60 1.46
C ARG A 467 9.71 29.47 1.01
N ASP A 468 10.60 29.09 1.91
CA ASP A 468 12.03 28.96 1.58
C ASP A 468 12.29 27.91 0.47
N PHE A 469 11.43 26.90 0.34
CA PHE A 469 11.50 25.90 -0.73
C PHE A 469 10.88 26.37 -2.05
N ALA A 470 9.92 27.29 -1.99
CA ALA A 470 9.27 27.86 -3.18
C ALA A 470 10.13 28.94 -3.85
N GLU A 471 10.98 29.63 -3.09
CA GLU A 471 11.99 30.60 -3.56
C GLU A 471 13.22 29.92 -4.19
#